data_AF-B7RQA5-F1
#
_entry.id   AF-B7RQA5-F1
#
_cell.length_a   1.000
_cell.length_b   1.000
_cell.length_c   1.000
_cell.angle_alpha   90.00
_cell.angle_beta   90.00
_cell.angle_gamma   90.00
#
_symmetry.space_group_name_H-M   'P 1'
#
loop_
_entity.id
_entity.type
_entity.pdbx_description
1 polymer ?
#
loop_
_entity_poly.entity_id
_entity_poly.type
_entity_poly.pdbx_seq_one_letter_code
_entity_poly.pdbx_strand_id
1 'polypeptide(L)'
;MAYRAELLAQQTAFVLYQSDEALEASGQVLEQALAILPGLGFEVGAAQVTCPDGRCVPIDRTAPLHCLGHLVQEDICILQKRGQEHVLTAAVLCFPANWRLAEKVERPLTGIHDPVNEYDDNIARRVQRLFDGVRVGRPLWRFNKLRYADPDLHQPRRREVGEDMPFIRSERQCILRLPETDAVVFTIHSFVVRG
;
A
#
# COMPACT_ATOMS: atom_id res chain seq x y z
N MET A 1 -6.94 -4.12 12.65
CA MET A 1 -6.34 -2.80 12.96
C MET A 1 -5.32 -2.83 14.07
N ALA A 2 -5.55 -3.51 15.20
CA ALA A 2 -4.57 -3.58 16.31
C ALA A 2 -3.14 -3.98 15.86
N TYR A 3 -3.00 -5.04 15.08
CA TYR A 3 -1.69 -5.49 14.59
C TYR A 3 -0.95 -4.44 13.73
N ARG A 4 -1.71 -3.73 12.87
CA ARG A 4 -1.19 -2.62 12.07
C ARG A 4 -0.69 -1.47 12.93
N ALA A 5 -1.47 -1.11 13.96
CA ALA A 5 -1.10 -0.06 14.91
C ALA A 5 0.15 -0.43 15.71
N GLU A 6 0.32 -1.70 16.07
CA GLU A 6 1.53 -2.20 16.73
C GLU A 6 2.77 -2.07 15.83
N LEU A 7 2.67 -2.47 14.57
CA LEU A 7 3.76 -2.31 13.59
C LEU A 7 4.11 -0.84 13.37
N LEU A 8 3.12 0.03 13.26
CA LEU A 8 3.34 1.47 13.13
C LEU A 8 3.98 2.10 14.37
N ALA A 9 3.73 1.55 15.56
CA ALA A 9 4.32 2.04 16.81
C ALA A 9 5.74 1.50 17.06
N GLN A 10 5.99 0.22 16.76
CA GLN A 10 7.23 -0.48 17.12
C GLN A 10 8.23 -0.60 15.96
N GLN A 11 7.74 -0.53 14.72
CA GLN A 11 8.51 -0.84 13.51
C GLN A 11 8.31 0.21 12.43
N THR A 12 8.01 1.46 12.80
CA THR A 12 7.67 2.55 11.88
C THR A 12 8.64 2.66 10.71
N ALA A 13 9.95 2.63 10.97
CA ALA A 13 11.00 2.75 9.95
C ALA A 13 11.02 1.60 8.92
N PHE A 14 10.38 0.46 9.22
CA PHE A 14 10.29 -0.69 8.32
C PHE A 14 9.00 -0.74 7.52
N VAL A 15 7.94 -0.08 8.01
CA VAL A 15 6.59 -0.15 7.43
C VAL A 15 6.08 1.18 6.91
N LEU A 16 6.78 2.28 7.16
CA LEU A 16 6.40 3.62 6.72
C LEU A 16 7.61 4.32 6.11
N TYR A 17 7.41 4.86 4.92
CA TYR A 17 8.38 5.72 4.25
C TYR A 17 7.63 6.80 3.47
N GLN A 18 8.15 8.03 3.48
CA GLN A 18 7.63 9.12 2.67
C GLN A 18 8.79 10.07 2.36
N SER A 19 9.05 10.31 1.09
CA SER A 19 9.93 11.40 0.65
C SER A 19 9.22 12.74 0.79
N ASP A 20 9.99 13.82 0.89
CA ASP A 20 9.46 15.19 0.96
C ASP A 20 8.58 15.52 -0.27
N GLU A 21 8.99 15.06 -1.46
CA GLU A 21 8.25 15.23 -2.73
C GLU A 21 6.90 14.51 -2.75
N ALA A 22 6.71 13.52 -1.88
CA ALA A 22 5.49 12.73 -1.81
C ALA A 22 4.47 13.28 -0.82
N LEU A 23 4.81 14.29 -0.01
CA LEU A 23 3.92 14.83 1.03
C LEU A 23 2.59 15.32 0.43
N GLU A 24 2.63 16.04 -0.70
CA GLU A 24 1.43 16.55 -1.38
C GLU A 24 0.55 15.39 -1.88
N ALA A 25 1.15 14.39 -2.54
CA ALA A 25 0.43 13.22 -3.03
C ALA A 25 -0.18 12.41 -1.89
N SER A 26 0.57 12.17 -0.82
CA SER A 26 0.07 11.49 0.38
C SER A 26 -1.06 12.27 1.06
N GLY A 27 -0.95 13.59 1.15
CA GLY A 27 -2.01 14.47 1.66
C GLY A 27 -3.28 14.33 0.83
N GLN A 28 -3.15 14.29 -0.49
CA GLN A 28 -4.29 14.06 -1.37
C GLN A 28 -4.92 12.67 -1.18
N VAL A 29 -4.13 11.61 -0.92
CA VAL A 29 -4.69 10.29 -0.55
C VAL A 29 -5.50 10.38 0.75
N LEU A 30 -4.98 11.09 1.75
CA LEU A 30 -5.69 11.28 3.02
C LEU A 30 -7.03 11.99 2.80
N GLU A 31 -7.06 13.10 2.06
CA GLU A 31 -8.30 13.84 1.81
C GLU A 31 -9.33 13.00 1.02
N GLN A 32 -8.88 12.23 0.03
CA GLN A 32 -9.75 11.29 -0.70
C GLN A 32 -10.31 10.21 0.24
N ALA A 33 -9.51 9.66 1.14
CA ALA A 33 -9.98 8.70 2.13
C ALA A 33 -11.00 9.33 3.08
N LEU A 34 -10.70 10.50 3.65
CA LEU A 34 -11.60 11.24 4.56
C LEU A 34 -12.96 11.53 3.92
N ALA A 35 -13.03 11.74 2.61
CA ALA A 35 -14.28 11.92 1.88
C ALA A 35 -15.12 10.62 1.75
N ILE A 36 -14.46 9.45 1.70
CA ILE A 36 -15.10 8.14 1.49
C ILE A 36 -15.50 7.48 2.82
N LEU A 37 -14.69 7.67 3.86
CA LEU A 37 -14.83 7.03 5.18
C LEU A 37 -16.23 7.17 5.82
N PRO A 38 -16.96 8.31 5.71
CA PRO A 38 -18.32 8.41 6.23
C PRO A 38 -19.29 7.37 5.67
N GLY A 39 -19.16 7.04 4.38
CA GLY A 39 -19.96 5.99 3.73
C GLY A 39 -19.65 4.57 4.23
N LEU A 40 -18.58 4.41 5.01
CA LEU A 40 -18.13 3.15 5.60
C LEU A 40 -18.37 3.09 7.12
N GLY A 41 -19.11 4.05 7.69
CA GLY A 41 -19.47 4.09 9.10
C GLY A 41 -18.47 4.79 10.01
N PHE A 42 -17.53 5.56 9.45
CA PHE A 42 -16.62 6.41 10.23
C PHE A 42 -17.26 7.78 10.46
N GLU A 43 -16.96 8.42 11.57
CA GLU A 43 -17.35 9.83 11.81
C GLU A 43 -16.12 10.71 11.63
N VAL A 44 -16.10 11.52 10.57
CA VAL A 44 -14.98 12.40 10.24
C VAL A 44 -15.23 13.79 10.83
N GLY A 45 -14.48 14.15 11.87
CA GLY A 45 -14.45 15.49 12.45
C GLY A 45 -13.32 16.35 11.86
N ALA A 46 -13.18 17.58 12.38
CA ALA A 46 -12.15 18.51 11.90
C ALA A 46 -10.71 18.07 12.24
N ALA A 47 -10.51 17.46 13.41
CA ALA A 47 -9.19 17.11 13.95
C ALA A 47 -8.98 15.61 14.16
N GLN A 48 -10.04 14.80 14.07
CA GLN A 48 -9.96 13.35 14.30
C GLN A 48 -11.07 12.63 13.55
N VAL A 49 -10.88 11.32 13.37
CA VAL A 49 -11.88 10.39 12.85
C VAL A 49 -12.23 9.39 13.95
N THR A 50 -13.51 9.21 14.23
CA THR A 50 -14.02 8.10 15.04
C THR A 50 -14.27 6.92 14.12
N CYS A 51 -13.58 5.80 14.37
CA CYS A 51 -13.70 4.56 13.60
C CYS A 51 -14.94 3.76 14.03
N PRO A 52 -15.47 2.86 13.17
CA PRO A 52 -16.60 1.99 13.52
C PRO A 52 -16.37 1.11 14.75
N ASP A 53 -15.12 0.84 15.09
CA ASP A 53 -14.70 0.07 16.27
C ASP A 53 -14.44 0.92 17.51
N GLY A 54 -14.84 2.20 17.49
CA GLY A 54 -14.73 3.14 18.61
C GLY A 54 -13.35 3.79 18.79
N ARG A 55 -12.34 3.44 17.97
CA ARG A 55 -11.03 4.11 18.01
C ARG A 55 -11.15 5.55 17.50
N CYS A 56 -10.48 6.48 18.16
CA CYS A 56 -10.31 7.85 17.67
C CYS A 56 -8.90 8.00 17.08
N VAL A 57 -8.81 8.39 15.82
CA VAL A 57 -7.54 8.60 15.11
C VAL A 57 -7.39 10.09 14.80
N PRO A 58 -6.36 10.78 15.32
CA PRO A 58 -6.08 12.17 14.97
C PRO A 58 -5.80 12.33 13.47
N ILE A 59 -6.31 13.41 12.88
CA ILE A 59 -6.01 13.81 11.51
C ILE A 59 -4.73 14.65 11.54
N ASP A 60 -3.61 14.01 11.24
CA ASP A 60 -2.31 14.69 11.08
C ASP A 60 -1.96 14.79 9.59
N ARG A 61 -2.08 16.01 9.04
CA ARG A 61 -1.76 16.31 7.63
C ARG A 61 -0.26 16.43 7.36
N THR A 62 0.56 16.49 8.41
CA THR A 62 2.02 16.43 8.28
C THR A 62 2.52 14.98 8.17
N ALA A 63 1.72 14.02 8.64
CA ALA A 63 2.00 12.58 8.56
C ALA A 63 0.81 11.78 7.94
N PRO A 64 0.41 12.09 6.69
CA PRO A 64 -0.82 11.57 6.09
C PRO A 64 -0.87 10.04 5.98
N LEU A 65 0.23 9.39 5.56
CA LEU A 65 0.29 7.93 5.48
C LEU A 65 0.28 7.23 6.84
N HIS A 66 0.79 7.88 7.88
CA HIS A 66 0.67 7.39 9.26
C HIS A 66 -0.79 7.41 9.70
N CYS A 67 -1.50 8.52 9.46
CA CYS A 67 -2.94 8.64 9.73
C CYS A 67 -3.73 7.55 8.99
N LEU A 68 -3.53 7.42 7.66
CA LEU A 68 -4.15 6.38 6.84
C LEU A 68 -3.86 4.97 7.36
N GLY A 69 -2.63 4.71 7.81
CA GLY A 69 -2.23 3.45 8.42
C GLY A 69 -3.03 3.07 9.67
N HIS A 70 -3.66 4.03 10.35
CA HIS A 70 -4.57 3.77 11.47
C HIS A 70 -6.06 3.77 11.10
N LEU A 71 -6.42 4.24 9.90
CA LEU A 71 -7.81 4.34 9.44
C LEU A 71 -8.24 3.15 8.59
N VAL A 72 -7.39 2.71 7.66
CA VAL A 72 -7.74 1.67 6.67
C VAL A 72 -6.89 0.42 6.81
N GLN A 73 -7.40 -0.69 6.28
CA GLN A 73 -6.75 -2.00 6.40
C GLN A 73 -5.67 -2.21 5.34
N GLU A 74 -5.84 -1.57 4.18
CA GLU A 74 -4.96 -1.60 3.03
C GLU A 74 -3.55 -1.09 3.36
N ASP A 75 -2.56 -1.77 2.82
CA ASP A 75 -1.27 -1.12 2.54
C ASP A 75 -1.43 -0.17 1.36
N ILE A 76 -0.74 0.96 1.43
CA ILE A 76 -0.82 2.03 0.44
C ILE A 76 0.59 2.35 0.00
N CYS A 77 0.81 2.28 -1.31
CA CYS A 77 2.03 2.71 -1.97
C CYS A 77 1.69 3.87 -2.92
N ILE A 78 2.52 4.90 -2.95
CA ILE A 78 2.39 6.05 -3.84
C ILE A 78 3.57 6.05 -4.80
N LEU A 79 3.25 6.09 -6.09
CA LEU A 79 4.22 6.13 -7.15
C LEU A 79 4.08 7.42 -7.94
N GLN A 80 5.16 8.19 -8.02
CA GLN A 80 5.23 9.42 -8.79
C GLN A 80 6.09 9.21 -10.02
N LYS A 81 5.71 9.85 -11.13
CA LYS A 81 6.45 9.75 -12.38
C LYS A 81 7.70 10.62 -12.32
N ARG A 82 8.88 10.01 -12.46
CA ARG A 82 10.18 10.69 -12.57
C ARG A 82 10.80 10.33 -13.93
N GLY A 83 10.83 11.28 -14.85
CA GLY A 83 11.21 11.01 -16.24
C GLY A 83 10.23 10.05 -16.92
N GLN A 84 10.71 8.87 -17.32
CA GLN A 84 9.91 7.87 -18.03
C GLN A 84 9.34 6.77 -17.13
N GLU A 85 9.66 6.77 -15.84
CA GLU A 85 9.32 5.67 -14.93
C GLU A 85 8.52 6.17 -13.72
N HIS A 86 7.66 5.30 -13.17
CA HIS A 86 7.02 5.55 -11.88
C HIS A 86 7.91 5.02 -10.77
N VAL A 87 8.19 5.86 -9.78
CA VAL A 87 9.07 5.59 -8.63
C VAL A 87 8.24 5.50 -7.35
N LEU A 88 8.52 4.52 -6.50
CA LEU A 88 7.87 4.38 -5.18
C LEU A 88 8.40 5.45 -4.20
N THR A 89 7.68 6.55 -4.08
CA THR A 89 8.11 7.74 -3.33
C THR A 89 7.54 7.79 -1.91
N ALA A 90 6.49 7.04 -1.62
CA ALA A 90 5.96 6.86 -0.29
C ALA A 90 5.18 5.54 -0.14
N ALA A 91 5.13 4.99 1.07
CA ALA A 91 4.26 3.86 1.39
C ALA A 91 3.99 3.74 2.90
N VAL A 92 2.81 3.22 3.24
CA VAL A 92 2.55 2.51 4.49
C VAL A 92 2.29 1.03 4.17
N LEU A 93 3.28 0.19 4.45
CA LEU A 93 3.37 -1.23 4.08
C LEU A 93 3.53 -2.08 5.34
N CYS A 94 2.42 -2.33 6.03
CA CYS A 94 2.41 -3.12 7.25
C CYS A 94 2.31 -4.62 6.97
N PHE A 95 1.73 -5.05 5.86
CA PHE A 95 1.50 -6.47 5.57
C PHE A 95 2.15 -6.88 4.24
N PRO A 96 3.48 -6.76 4.09
CA PRO A 96 4.16 -7.20 2.87
C PRO A 96 4.08 -8.72 2.66
N ALA A 97 4.23 -9.13 1.40
CA ALA A 97 4.29 -10.52 0.95
C ALA A 97 5.67 -10.86 0.40
N ASN A 98 6.61 -11.19 1.30
CA ASN A 98 7.99 -11.59 1.04
C ASN A 98 8.90 -10.50 0.43
N TRP A 99 8.68 -9.23 0.76
CA TRP A 99 9.58 -8.13 0.39
C TRP A 99 9.62 -7.03 1.45
N ARG A 100 10.74 -6.30 1.55
CA ARG A 100 10.88 -5.20 2.51
C ARG A 100 10.69 -3.85 1.84
N LEU A 101 10.03 -2.93 2.53
CA LEU A 101 9.83 -1.57 2.04
C LEU A 101 11.17 -0.89 1.71
N ALA A 102 12.14 -0.98 2.61
CA ALA A 102 13.47 -0.39 2.45
C ALA A 102 14.24 -0.88 1.20
N GLU A 103 13.88 -2.03 0.63
CA GLU A 103 14.50 -2.55 -0.59
C GLU A 103 13.89 -1.94 -1.86
N LYS A 104 12.73 -1.27 -1.75
CA LYS A 104 11.90 -0.83 -2.88
C LYS A 104 11.67 0.67 -2.95
N VAL A 105 11.74 1.39 -1.83
CA VAL A 105 11.55 2.85 -1.80
C VAL A 105 12.59 3.57 -2.65
N GLU A 106 12.19 4.68 -3.26
CA GLU A 106 12.97 5.49 -4.19
C GLU A 106 13.47 4.75 -5.44
N ARG A 107 12.94 3.56 -5.72
CA ARG A 107 13.25 2.81 -6.94
C ARG A 107 12.13 2.91 -7.98
N PRO A 108 12.47 2.94 -9.28
CA PRO A 108 11.48 2.83 -10.34
C PRO A 108 10.82 1.45 -10.35
N LEU A 109 9.66 1.33 -10.99
CA LEU A 109 8.92 0.07 -11.15
C LEU A 109 9.81 -1.08 -11.65
N THR A 110 10.73 -0.82 -12.57
CA THR A 110 11.74 -1.79 -13.03
C THR A 110 12.59 -2.29 -11.86
N GLY A 111 13.29 -1.37 -11.18
CA GLY A 111 14.16 -1.67 -10.04
C GLY A 111 13.45 -2.27 -8.82
N ILE A 112 12.14 -2.03 -8.66
CA ILE A 112 11.32 -2.69 -7.63
C ILE A 112 11.19 -4.18 -7.93
N HIS A 113 11.15 -4.57 -9.20
CA HIS A 113 10.88 -5.95 -9.62
C HIS A 113 12.12 -6.74 -10.03
N ASP A 114 13.34 -6.16 -9.98
CA ASP A 114 14.60 -6.88 -10.26
C ASP A 114 14.72 -8.28 -9.64
N PRO A 115 14.25 -8.55 -8.40
CA PRO A 115 14.37 -9.89 -7.81
C PRO A 115 13.37 -10.93 -8.35
N VAL A 116 12.45 -10.54 -9.22
CA VAL A 116 11.41 -11.42 -9.79
C VAL A 116 11.89 -11.92 -11.15
N ASN A 117 12.35 -13.17 -11.22
CA ASN A 117 12.96 -13.75 -12.42
C ASN A 117 12.05 -13.68 -13.67
N GLU A 118 10.74 -13.80 -13.47
CA GLU A 118 9.77 -13.72 -14.56
C GLU A 118 9.51 -12.28 -15.04
N TYR A 119 10.01 -11.25 -14.33
CA TYR A 119 9.79 -9.85 -14.66
C TYR A 119 10.84 -9.35 -15.67
N ASP A 120 10.64 -9.72 -16.94
CA ASP A 120 11.50 -9.30 -18.04
C ASP A 120 11.21 -7.87 -18.56
N ASP A 121 12.04 -7.39 -19.50
CA ASP A 121 11.88 -6.08 -20.15
C ASP A 121 10.54 -5.89 -20.88
N ASN A 122 9.89 -6.98 -21.30
CA ASN A 122 8.59 -6.92 -21.95
C ASN A 122 7.49 -6.67 -20.92
N ILE A 123 7.54 -7.36 -19.77
CA ILE A 123 6.63 -7.16 -18.65
C ILE A 123 6.84 -5.78 -18.04
N ALA A 124 8.09 -5.36 -17.80
CA ALA A 124 8.42 -4.01 -17.35
C ALA A 124 7.75 -2.93 -18.21
N ARG A 125 7.93 -3.00 -19.54
CA ARG A 125 7.30 -2.04 -20.48
C ARG A 125 5.78 -2.11 -20.48
N ARG A 126 5.17 -3.27 -20.23
CA ARG A 126 3.71 -3.41 -20.15
C ARG A 126 3.16 -2.79 -18.87
N VAL A 127 3.83 -3.04 -17.74
CA VAL A 127 3.45 -2.48 -16.44
C VAL A 127 3.63 -0.96 -16.44
N GLN A 128 4.75 -0.46 -16.95
CA GLN A 128 4.96 0.99 -17.08
C GLN A 128 3.88 1.64 -17.95
N ARG A 129 3.55 1.07 -19.12
CA ARG A 129 2.45 1.56 -19.97
C ARG A 129 1.08 1.49 -19.29
N LEU A 130 0.84 0.48 -18.44
CA LEU A 130 -0.37 0.39 -17.65
C LEU A 130 -0.45 1.59 -16.70
N PHE A 131 0.62 1.87 -15.95
CA PHE A 131 0.67 3.02 -15.05
C PHE A 131 0.50 4.35 -15.79
N ASP A 132 1.19 4.52 -16.93
CA ASP A 132 1.01 5.69 -17.82
C ASP A 132 -0.44 5.85 -18.29
N GLY A 133 -1.17 4.75 -18.47
CA GLY A 133 -2.54 4.73 -18.98
C GLY A 133 -3.64 4.87 -17.92
N VAL A 134 -3.34 4.74 -16.63
CA VAL A 134 -4.34 4.87 -15.55
C VAL A 134 -4.83 6.31 -15.48
N ARG A 135 -6.17 6.49 -15.53
CA ARG A 135 -6.83 7.80 -15.51
C ARG A 135 -7.63 7.99 -14.23
N VAL A 136 -7.79 9.24 -13.83
CA VAL A 136 -8.66 9.66 -12.73
C VAL A 136 -10.07 9.10 -12.95
N GLY A 137 -10.69 8.57 -11.89
CA GLY A 137 -12.02 7.97 -11.94
C GLY A 137 -12.12 6.64 -12.70
N ARG A 138 -11.01 6.09 -13.20
CA ARG A 138 -10.95 4.80 -13.91
C ARG A 138 -9.91 3.88 -13.28
N PRO A 139 -10.14 3.43 -12.02
CA PRO A 139 -9.20 2.56 -11.33
C PRO A 139 -9.14 1.19 -12.00
N LEU A 140 -7.97 0.56 -11.89
CA LEU A 140 -7.75 -0.84 -12.25
C LEU A 140 -7.65 -1.65 -10.98
N TRP A 141 -8.08 -2.90 -11.02
CA TRP A 141 -7.87 -3.82 -9.90
C TRP A 141 -7.55 -5.23 -10.40
N ARG A 142 -6.84 -5.98 -9.55
CA ARG A 142 -6.53 -7.39 -9.74
C ARG A 142 -6.48 -8.10 -8.39
N PHE A 143 -6.32 -9.42 -8.43
CA PHE A 143 -5.92 -10.17 -7.26
C PHE A 143 -4.76 -11.12 -7.58
N ASN A 144 -3.97 -11.44 -6.57
CA ASN A 144 -3.04 -12.56 -6.59
C ASN A 144 -3.52 -13.65 -5.63
N LYS A 145 -2.97 -14.86 -5.75
CA LYS A 145 -3.24 -15.97 -4.84
C LYS A 145 -1.96 -16.76 -4.64
N LEU A 146 -1.55 -16.92 -3.39
CA LEU A 146 -0.31 -17.57 -2.99
C LEU A 146 -0.58 -18.49 -1.79
N ARG A 147 0.24 -19.54 -1.63
CA ARG A 147 0.19 -20.44 -0.48
C ARG A 147 1.25 -20.04 0.56
N TYR A 148 0.90 -20.16 1.84
CA TYR A 148 1.74 -19.80 2.98
C TYR A 148 1.68 -20.86 4.08
N ALA A 149 2.76 -20.99 4.83
CA ALA A 149 2.89 -21.95 5.93
C ALA A 149 2.21 -21.49 7.22
N ASP A 150 2.14 -20.18 7.47
CA ASP A 150 1.51 -19.60 8.65
C ASP A 150 0.56 -18.44 8.26
N PRO A 151 -0.40 -18.07 9.14
CA PRO A 151 -1.43 -17.10 8.81
C PRO A 151 -1.00 -15.64 8.98
N ASP A 152 0.28 -15.37 9.33
CA ASP A 152 0.71 -14.01 9.66
C ASP A 152 0.60 -13.07 8.45
N LEU A 153 0.15 -11.85 8.68
CA LEU A 153 0.00 -10.83 7.67
C LEU A 153 1.31 -10.10 7.37
N HIS A 154 2.20 -9.94 8.37
CA HIS A 154 3.46 -9.23 8.21
C HIS A 154 4.59 -10.18 7.82
N GLN A 155 4.80 -10.38 6.51
CA GLN A 155 5.85 -11.28 6.02
C GLN A 155 6.87 -10.52 5.17
N PRO A 156 7.75 -9.69 5.77
CA PRO A 156 8.71 -8.87 5.04
C PRO A 156 9.86 -9.67 4.41
N ARG A 157 9.95 -10.98 4.69
CA ARG A 157 11.00 -11.87 4.19
C ARG A 157 10.38 -13.21 3.84
N ARG A 158 10.84 -13.80 2.73
CA ARG A 158 10.57 -15.20 2.44
C ARG A 158 11.17 -16.07 3.55
N ARG A 159 10.35 -16.87 4.20
CA ARG A 159 10.79 -17.89 5.15
C ARG A 159 11.01 -19.20 4.41
N GLU A 160 12.08 -19.91 4.74
CA GLU A 160 12.21 -21.32 4.38
C GLU A 160 11.26 -22.10 5.28
N VAL A 161 10.27 -22.74 4.66
CA VAL A 161 9.22 -23.51 5.33
C VAL A 161 9.09 -24.84 4.63
N GLY A 162 8.62 -25.87 5.35
CA GLY A 162 8.37 -27.19 4.79
C GLY A 162 7.27 -27.17 3.70
N GLU A 163 6.97 -28.34 3.15
CA GLU A 163 5.99 -28.47 2.05
C GLU A 163 4.55 -28.12 2.48
N ASP A 164 4.25 -28.18 3.78
CA ASP A 164 2.91 -27.85 4.28
C ASP A 164 2.66 -26.34 4.27
N MET A 165 1.81 -25.91 3.34
CA MET A 165 1.36 -24.53 3.19
C MET A 165 -0.18 -24.47 3.23
N PRO A 166 -0.79 -24.63 4.43
CA PRO A 166 -2.23 -24.79 4.59
C PRO A 166 -2.98 -23.46 4.48
N PHE A 167 -2.29 -22.32 4.40
CA PHE A 167 -2.92 -21.01 4.27
C PHE A 167 -2.90 -20.52 2.83
N ILE A 168 -4.01 -19.91 2.44
CA ILE A 168 -4.13 -19.18 1.18
C ILE A 168 -4.09 -17.69 1.53
N ARG A 169 -3.09 -17.00 0.98
CA ARG A 169 -3.03 -15.53 0.99
C ARG A 169 -3.48 -15.00 -0.37
N SER A 170 -4.35 -14.00 -0.33
CA SER A 170 -4.83 -13.30 -1.52
C SER A 170 -4.78 -11.80 -1.28
N GLU A 171 -4.30 -11.04 -2.25
CA GLU A 171 -4.23 -9.59 -2.16
C GLU A 171 -5.15 -8.98 -3.22
N ARG A 172 -6.15 -8.21 -2.79
CA ARG A 172 -6.90 -7.32 -3.71
C ARG A 172 -6.06 -6.08 -3.92
N GLN A 173 -5.60 -5.91 -5.13
CA GLN A 173 -4.67 -4.86 -5.53
C GLN A 173 -5.40 -3.85 -6.42
N CYS A 174 -5.41 -2.58 -6.04
CA CYS A 174 -6.03 -1.52 -6.83
C CYS A 174 -4.97 -0.48 -7.24
N ILE A 175 -5.07 0.01 -8.48
CA ILE A 175 -4.23 1.07 -9.03
C ILE A 175 -5.16 2.21 -9.45
N LEU A 176 -4.95 3.39 -8.91
CA LEU A 176 -5.75 4.58 -9.21
C LEU A 176 -4.85 5.81 -9.39
N ARG A 177 -5.34 6.79 -10.15
CA ARG A 177 -4.66 8.06 -10.41
C ARG A 177 -5.30 9.14 -9.55
N LEU A 178 -4.47 9.93 -8.85
CA LEU A 178 -4.92 11.08 -8.08
C LEU A 178 -5.21 12.28 -9.00
N PRO A 179 -6.25 13.08 -8.71
CA PRO A 179 -6.70 14.13 -9.62
C PRO A 179 -5.85 15.41 -9.66
N GLU A 180 -5.07 15.71 -8.62
CA GLU A 180 -4.30 16.97 -8.55
C GLU A 180 -2.81 16.72 -8.74
N THR A 181 -2.25 15.77 -7.98
CA THR A 181 -0.82 15.45 -8.04
C THR A 181 -0.43 14.56 -9.22
N ASP A 182 -1.42 14.02 -9.93
CA ASP A 182 -1.23 12.95 -10.92
C ASP A 182 -0.47 11.74 -10.35
N ALA A 183 -0.30 11.56 -9.03
CA ALA A 183 0.39 10.39 -8.51
C ALA A 183 -0.46 9.12 -8.71
N VAL A 184 0.20 7.98 -8.87
CA VAL A 184 -0.47 6.67 -8.89
C VAL A 184 -0.47 6.08 -7.49
N VAL A 185 -1.64 5.73 -6.99
CA VAL A 185 -1.80 5.03 -5.72
C VAL A 185 -2.01 3.56 -6.01
N PHE A 186 -1.23 2.73 -5.35
CA PHE A 186 -1.35 1.28 -5.36
C PHE A 186 -1.77 0.82 -3.96
N THR A 187 -3.00 0.32 -3.82
CA THR A 187 -3.50 -0.22 -2.56
C THR A 187 -3.51 -1.74 -2.58
N ILE A 188 -3.19 -2.35 -1.42
CA ILE A 188 -3.04 -3.80 -1.27
C ILE A 188 -3.86 -4.21 -0.05
N HIS A 189 -4.98 -4.88 -0.27
CA HIS A 189 -5.80 -5.44 0.80
C HIS A 189 -5.55 -6.95 0.93
N SER A 190 -4.92 -7.35 2.02
CA SER A 190 -4.44 -8.72 2.24
C SER A 190 -5.45 -9.56 3.01
N PHE A 191 -5.82 -10.70 2.45
CA PHE A 191 -6.65 -11.72 3.06
C PHE A 191 -5.82 -12.99 3.29
N VAL A 192 -6.01 -13.63 4.44
CA VAL A 192 -5.42 -14.95 4.73
C VAL A 192 -6.52 -15.85 5.28
N VAL A 193 -6.66 -17.03 4.69
CA VAL A 193 -7.63 -18.05 5.10
C VAL A 193 -6.95 -19.42 5.17
N ARG A 194 -7.48 -20.31 6.00
CA ARG A 194 -7.09 -21.72 5.96
C ARG A 194 -7.75 -22.39 4.75
N GLY A 195 -6.94 -23.04 3.92
CA GLY A 195 -7.36 -23.73 2.70
C GLY A 195 -7.82 -25.16 2.93
#